data_AF-A0A314XYC9-F1
#
_entry.id   AF-A0A314XYC9-F1
#
_cell.length_a   1.000
_cell.length_b   1.000
_cell.length_c   1.000
_cell.angle_alpha   90.00
_cell.angle_beta   90.00
_cell.angle_gamma   90.00
#
_symmetry.space_group_name_H-M   'P 1'
#
loop_
_entity.id
_entity.type
_entity.pdbx_description
1 polymer ?
#
loop_
_entity_poly.entity_id
_entity_poly.type
_entity_poly.pdbx_seq_one_letter_code
_entity_poly.pdbx_strand_id
1 'polypeptide(L)'
;MPSQVSDMMEPLRGVRDGYLISLNLGTPPQVIQVYMDTGSDLTWVPCGNLSFVCMDCDDYRNNRLMPTFSPSASSSSLRDLCGSSFCLDIHSSENSIDPCTIAGCSLTTLLKATCPRPCPSFAYTYGGGGVVTGTLSRDTLRVHGISSTPDNVVTREIPKVW
;
A
#
# COMPACT_ATOMS: atom_id res chain seq x y z
N MET A 1 21.57 7.44 -24.90
CA MET A 1 20.32 6.67 -24.99
C MET A 1 19.95 6.26 -23.57
N PRO A 2 18.79 6.66 -23.01
CA PRO A 2 18.41 6.17 -21.70
C PRO A 2 18.07 4.68 -21.85
N SER A 3 18.78 3.84 -21.10
CA SER A 3 18.51 2.40 -21.00
C SER A 3 17.06 2.21 -20.54
N GLN A 4 16.18 1.81 -21.45
CA GLN A 4 14.82 1.40 -21.12
C GLN A 4 14.91 0.12 -20.28
N VAL A 5 14.74 0.27 -18.97
CA VAL A 5 14.44 -0.85 -18.07
C VAL A 5 13.01 -1.28 -18.40
N SER A 6 12.87 -2.42 -19.09
CA SER A 6 11.56 -2.87 -19.59
C SER A 6 10.76 -3.61 -18.52
N ASP A 7 11.44 -4.40 -17.67
CA ASP A 7 10.76 -5.36 -16.79
C ASP A 7 11.21 -5.21 -15.32
N MET A 8 10.27 -5.48 -14.40
CA MET A 8 10.50 -5.58 -12.96
C MET A 8 10.46 -7.06 -12.56
N MET A 9 11.31 -7.45 -11.60
CA MET A 9 11.35 -8.81 -11.08
C MET A 9 11.61 -8.77 -9.58
N GLU A 10 10.81 -9.47 -8.78
CA GLU A 10 11.06 -9.64 -7.36
C GLU A 10 11.04 -11.14 -6.99
N PRO A 11 11.97 -11.60 -6.15
CA PRO A 11 11.96 -12.99 -5.70
C PRO A 11 10.77 -13.24 -4.78
N LEU A 12 10.08 -14.35 -5.02
CA LEU A 12 8.99 -14.82 -4.18
C LEU A 12 9.49 -15.92 -3.24
N ARG A 13 9.02 -15.89 -1.99
CA ARG A 13 9.22 -16.97 -1.02
C ARG A 13 7.92 -17.75 -0.87
N GLY A 14 7.92 -19.01 -1.30
CA GLY A 14 6.82 -19.93 -1.04
C GLY A 14 6.61 -20.18 0.44
N VAL A 15 5.36 -20.17 0.88
CA VAL A 15 4.87 -20.60 2.19
C VAL A 15 3.73 -21.60 1.98
N ARG A 16 3.19 -22.19 3.06
CA ARG A 16 2.22 -23.30 2.95
C ARG A 16 1.04 -23.01 2.02
N ASP A 17 0.47 -21.80 2.11
CA ASP A 17 -0.77 -21.46 1.43
C ASP A 17 -0.62 -20.36 0.36
N GLY A 18 0.62 -19.95 0.05
CA GLY A 18 0.88 -18.94 -0.98
C GLY A 18 2.32 -18.43 -1.02
N TYR A 19 2.48 -17.15 -1.40
CA TYR A 19 3.79 -16.55 -1.64
C TYR A 19 3.95 -15.24 -0.87
N LEU A 20 5.14 -15.04 -0.33
CA LEU A 20 5.56 -13.77 0.26
C LEU A 20 6.49 -13.04 -0.69
N ILE A 21 6.30 -11.73 -0.80
CA ILE A 21 7.15 -10.80 -1.55
C ILE A 21 7.73 -9.77 -0.60
N SER A 22 8.99 -9.38 -0.82
CA SER A 22 9.65 -8.31 -0.07
C SER A 22 9.61 -7.01 -0.87
N LEU A 23 9.09 -5.94 -0.27
CA LEU A 23 8.98 -4.62 -0.87
C LEU A 23 9.87 -3.64 -0.11
N ASN A 24 10.57 -2.78 -0.83
CA ASN A 24 11.37 -1.70 -0.26
C ASN A 24 10.57 -0.39 -0.34
N LEU A 25 10.00 0.04 0.78
CA LEU A 25 9.13 1.22 0.86
C LEU A 25 9.80 2.37 1.61
N GLY A 26 9.59 3.59 1.13
CA GLY A 26 10.00 4.80 1.83
C GLY A 26 11.41 5.29 1.53
N THR A 27 11.76 6.43 2.10
CA THR A 27 13.07 7.07 1.96
C THR A 27 13.59 7.49 3.35
N PRO A 28 14.60 6.81 3.93
CA PRO A 28 15.31 5.65 3.39
C PRO A 28 14.43 4.39 3.30
N PRO A 29 14.82 3.39 2.48
CA PRO A 29 14.01 2.19 2.26
C PRO A 29 13.84 1.34 3.52
N GLN A 30 12.60 0.92 3.78
CA GLN A 30 12.20 -0.03 4.81
C GLN A 30 11.73 -1.32 4.12
N VAL A 31 12.34 -2.46 4.48
CA VAL A 31 11.99 -3.76 3.89
C VAL A 31 10.76 -4.32 4.60
N ILE A 32 9.66 -4.44 3.88
CA ILE A 32 8.40 -5.00 4.39
C ILE A 32 8.08 -6.25 3.59
N GLN A 33 7.71 -7.32 4.29
CA GLN A 33 7.30 -8.56 3.65
C GLN A 33 5.78 -8.66 3.71
N VAL A 34 5.16 -8.83 2.54
CA VAL A 34 3.71 -8.90 2.38
C VAL A 34 3.31 -10.18 1.66
N TYR A 35 2.05 -10.55 1.80
CA TYR A 35 1.45 -11.66 1.06
C TYR A 35 1.14 -11.24 -0.37
N MET A 36 1.52 -12.07 -1.35
CA MET A 36 1.19 -11.84 -2.74
C MET A 36 -0.20 -12.40 -3.04
N ASP A 37 -1.21 -11.54 -2.95
CA ASP A 37 -2.60 -11.86 -3.24
C ASP A 37 -3.02 -11.27 -4.60
N THR A 38 -3.17 -12.13 -5.61
CA THR A 38 -3.63 -11.72 -6.94
C THR A 38 -5.16 -11.54 -7.02
N GLY A 39 -5.89 -11.84 -5.95
CA GLY A 39 -7.34 -11.74 -5.85
C GLY A 39 -7.87 -10.43 -5.27
N SER A 40 -6.98 -9.46 -4.98
CA SER A 40 -7.33 -8.14 -4.44
C SER A 40 -6.83 -7.00 -5.32
N ASP A 41 -7.37 -5.80 -5.12
CA ASP A 41 -7.05 -4.58 -5.88
C ASP A 41 -6.24 -3.54 -5.07
N LEU A 42 -5.97 -3.82 -3.78
CA LEU A 42 -5.26 -2.92 -2.87
C LEU A 42 -4.03 -3.60 -2.26
N THR A 43 -2.89 -2.91 -2.32
CA THR A 43 -1.71 -3.26 -1.52
C THR A 43 -1.79 -2.55 -0.17
N TRP A 44 -1.59 -3.28 0.92
CA TRP A 44 -1.52 -2.68 2.25
C TRP A 44 -0.34 -3.26 3.04
N VAL A 45 0.25 -2.42 3.89
CA VAL A 45 1.28 -2.81 4.84
C VAL A 45 0.85 -2.42 6.25
N PRO A 46 1.15 -3.25 7.26
CA PRO A 46 0.92 -2.87 8.65
C PRO A 46 1.81 -1.67 9.01
N CYS A 47 1.22 -0.59 9.51
CA CYS A 47 1.93 0.61 9.95
C CYS A 47 1.45 1.13 11.32
N GLY A 48 2.33 1.84 12.03
CA GLY A 48 2.05 2.39 13.35
C GLY A 48 2.17 1.37 14.49
N ASN A 49 1.64 1.73 15.67
CA ASN A 49 1.64 0.84 16.84
C ASN A 49 0.46 -0.12 16.76
N LEU A 50 0.67 -1.26 16.12
CA LEU A 50 -0.37 -2.25 15.87
C LEU A 50 -0.41 -3.31 16.97
N SER A 51 -1.59 -3.52 17.54
CA SER A 51 -1.93 -4.76 18.22
C SER A 51 -2.77 -5.61 17.26
N PHE A 52 -2.18 -6.65 16.68
CA PHE A 52 -2.95 -7.65 15.96
C PHE A 52 -3.48 -8.69 16.97
N VAL A 53 -4.79 -8.83 17.04
CA VAL A 53 -5.45 -9.88 17.82
C VAL A 53 -6.09 -10.83 16.83
N CYS A 54 -5.47 -11.99 16.58
CA CYS A 54 -6.16 -13.06 15.88
C CYS A 54 -7.10 -13.77 16.85
N MET A 55 -8.39 -13.79 16.53
CA MET A 55 -9.41 -14.39 17.39
C MET A 55 -9.47 -15.92 17.31
N ASP A 56 -8.82 -16.56 16.33
CA ASP A 56 -8.80 -18.03 16.15
C ASP A 56 -7.47 -18.55 15.54
N CYS A 57 -6.32 -18.06 16.04
CA CYS A 57 -5.00 -18.53 15.60
C CYS A 57 -4.24 -19.20 16.74
N ASP A 58 -4.73 -20.34 17.24
CA ASP A 58 -4.08 -21.05 18.36
C ASP A 58 -2.64 -21.47 18.05
N ASP A 59 -2.30 -21.72 16.78
CA ASP A 59 -0.94 -22.11 16.34
C ASP A 59 0.01 -20.94 16.04
N TYR A 60 -0.47 -19.70 15.96
CA TYR A 60 0.34 -18.54 15.54
C TYR A 60 0.62 -17.51 16.65
N ARG A 61 0.36 -17.86 17.92
CA ARG A 61 0.63 -16.99 19.09
C ARG A 61 2.08 -16.52 19.23
N ASN A 62 3.03 -17.21 18.58
CA ASN A 62 4.47 -16.91 18.64
C ASN A 62 5.05 -16.31 17.35
N ASN A 63 4.22 -15.85 16.41
CA ASN A 63 4.74 -15.16 15.24
C ASN A 63 5.24 -13.77 15.66
N ARG A 64 6.57 -13.60 15.65
CA ARG A 64 7.21 -12.29 15.64
C ARG A 64 6.43 -11.38 14.69
N LEU A 65 5.95 -10.26 15.22
CA LEU A 65 5.30 -9.21 14.43
C LEU A 65 6.16 -9.00 13.18
N MET A 66 5.56 -9.22 12.01
CA MET A 66 6.23 -8.87 10.76
C MET A 66 6.65 -7.40 10.84
N PRO A 67 7.83 -7.04 10.30
CA PRO A 67 8.31 -5.66 10.37
C PRO A 67 7.22 -4.73 9.85
N THR A 68 6.80 -3.79 10.70
CA THR A 68 5.78 -2.80 10.37
C THR A 68 6.43 -1.61 9.69
N PHE A 69 5.77 -1.08 8.68
CA PHE A 69 6.19 0.16 8.04
C PHE A 69 6.02 1.34 8.99
N SER A 70 7.03 2.22 9.06
CA SER A 70 6.98 3.47 9.81
C SER A 70 6.91 4.66 8.85
N PRO A 71 5.71 5.23 8.61
CA PRO A 71 5.53 6.40 7.75
C PRO A 71 6.37 7.60 8.22
N SER A 72 6.51 7.79 9.54
CA SER A 72 7.30 8.89 10.12
C SER A 72 8.81 8.72 9.92
N ALA A 73 9.29 7.51 9.64
CA ALA A 73 10.68 7.24 9.31
C ALA A 73 10.98 7.38 7.80
N SER A 74 9.98 7.70 6.97
CA SER A 74 10.13 7.93 5.53
C SER A 74 9.87 9.40 5.18
N SER A 75 10.86 10.07 4.59
CA SER A 75 10.73 11.45 4.13
C SER A 75 9.88 11.61 2.87
N SER A 76 9.63 10.52 2.14
CA SER A 76 8.75 10.50 0.97
C SER A 76 7.33 10.00 1.26
N SER A 77 7.04 9.59 2.50
CA SER A 77 5.71 9.19 2.93
C SER A 77 4.79 10.41 3.01
N LEU A 78 3.65 10.34 2.33
CA LEU A 78 2.64 11.38 2.37
C LEU A 78 1.24 10.76 2.42
N ARG A 79 0.44 11.16 3.41
CA ARG A 79 -0.98 10.78 3.47
C ARG A 79 -1.71 11.32 2.24
N ASP A 80 -2.55 10.51 1.63
CA ASP A 80 -3.28 10.96 0.44
C ASP A 80 -4.35 12.00 0.79
N LEU A 81 -4.83 12.70 -0.22
CA LEU A 81 -5.85 13.73 -0.12
C LEU A 81 -7.11 13.32 -0.89
N CYS A 82 -8.25 13.88 -0.50
CA CYS A 82 -9.53 13.70 -1.18
C CYS A 82 -9.54 14.17 -2.65
N GLY A 83 -8.59 15.01 -3.06
CA GLY A 83 -8.40 15.37 -4.47
C GLY A 83 -7.71 14.29 -5.32
N SER A 84 -7.27 13.18 -4.74
CA SER A 84 -6.63 12.09 -5.48
C SER A 84 -7.67 11.13 -6.06
N SER A 85 -7.46 10.68 -7.31
CA SER A 85 -8.31 9.66 -7.93
C SER A 85 -8.36 8.38 -7.07
N PHE A 86 -7.23 7.97 -6.48
CA PHE A 86 -7.16 6.78 -5.63
C PHE A 86 -8.04 6.90 -4.38
N CYS A 87 -8.09 8.07 -3.76
CA CYS A 87 -8.97 8.31 -2.61
C CYS A 87 -10.46 8.31 -3.03
N LEU A 88 -10.78 8.82 -4.22
CA LEU A 88 -12.14 8.78 -4.73
C LEU A 88 -12.55 7.34 -5.07
N ASP A 89 -11.65 6.56 -5.67
CA ASP A 89 -11.92 5.18 -6.08
C ASP A 89 -12.14 4.27 -4.86
N ILE A 90 -11.31 4.37 -3.81
CA ILE A 90 -11.46 3.54 -2.60
C ILE A 90 -12.74 3.87 -1.81
N HIS A 91 -13.25 5.08 -1.96
CA HIS A 91 -14.50 5.54 -1.32
C HIS A 91 -15.71 5.53 -2.26
N SER A 92 -15.53 5.03 -3.50
CA SER A 92 -16.57 4.84 -4.51
C SER A 92 -17.48 3.66 -4.11
N SER A 93 -18.23 3.85 -3.04
CA SER A 93 -19.22 2.90 -2.54
C SER A 93 -20.62 3.39 -2.87
N GLU A 94 -21.60 2.48 -2.92
CA GLU A 94 -23.01 2.82 -3.16
C GLU A 94 -23.67 3.62 -2.02
N ASN A 95 -22.89 4.05 -1.02
CA ASN A 95 -23.38 4.91 0.04
C ASN A 95 -23.74 6.29 -0.51
N SER A 96 -24.87 6.83 -0.08
CA SER A 96 -25.35 8.15 -0.49
C SER A 96 -24.46 9.31 0.02
N ILE A 97 -23.49 9.03 0.89
CA ILE A 97 -22.63 10.04 1.51
C ILE A 97 -21.16 9.69 1.27
N ASP A 98 -20.51 10.56 0.50
CA ASP A 98 -19.08 10.50 0.21
C ASP A 98 -18.25 10.87 1.47
N PRO A 99 -17.33 10.00 1.93
CA PRO A 99 -16.47 10.26 3.09
C PRO A 99 -15.65 11.55 3.00
N CYS A 100 -15.25 11.97 1.80
CA CYS A 100 -14.52 13.21 1.61
C CYS A 100 -15.42 14.45 1.77
N THR A 101 -16.70 14.34 1.45
CA THR A 101 -17.72 15.36 1.76
C THR A 101 -17.87 15.50 3.28
N ILE A 102 -17.91 14.39 4.02
CA ILE A 102 -17.91 14.40 5.51
C ILE A 102 -16.63 15.06 6.04
N ALA A 103 -15.48 14.83 5.41
CA ALA A 103 -14.21 15.48 5.76
C ALA A 103 -14.21 17.00 5.47
N GLY A 104 -15.28 17.55 4.91
CA GLY A 104 -15.48 18.98 4.66
C GLY A 104 -15.04 19.42 3.27
N CYS A 105 -14.98 18.51 2.29
CA CYS A 105 -14.86 18.88 0.89
C CYS A 105 -16.21 19.38 0.35
N SER A 106 -16.19 20.48 -0.42
CA SER A 106 -17.38 20.88 -1.18
C SER A 106 -17.46 20.07 -2.48
N LEU A 107 -18.68 19.91 -3.01
CA LEU A 107 -18.90 19.24 -4.30
C LEU A 107 -18.02 19.84 -5.41
N THR A 108 -17.88 21.15 -5.45
CA THR A 108 -17.02 21.85 -6.43
C THR A 108 -15.55 21.45 -6.31
N THR A 109 -15.04 21.25 -5.10
CA THR A 109 -13.65 20.83 -4.88
C THR A 109 -13.42 19.35 -5.18
N LEU A 110 -14.42 18.49 -4.98
CA LEU A 110 -14.36 17.07 -5.33
C LEU A 110 -14.39 16.88 -6.85
N LEU A 111 -15.33 17.53 -7.55
CA LEU A 111 -15.42 17.47 -9.02
C LEU A 111 -14.17 18.02 -9.71
N LYS A 112 -13.45 18.94 -9.07
CA LYS A 112 -12.19 19.51 -9.58
C LYS A 112 -10.94 18.79 -9.07
N ALA A 113 -11.08 17.72 -8.28
CA ALA A 113 -9.96 16.98 -7.70
C ALA A 113 -8.97 17.87 -6.92
N THR A 114 -9.47 18.92 -6.26
CA THR A 114 -8.65 19.95 -5.60
C THR A 114 -8.86 20.03 -4.09
N CYS A 115 -9.66 19.11 -3.51
CA CYS A 115 -9.89 19.14 -2.07
C CYS A 115 -8.60 18.78 -1.29
N PRO A 116 -8.10 19.67 -0.41
CA PRO A 116 -6.86 19.45 0.33
C PRO A 116 -7.07 18.64 1.62
N ARG A 117 -8.28 18.12 1.86
CA ARG A 117 -8.58 17.34 3.06
C ARG A 117 -7.86 15.99 2.98
N PRO A 118 -7.26 15.50 4.08
CA PRO A 118 -6.68 14.16 4.12
C PRO A 118 -7.73 13.12 3.76
N CYS A 119 -7.32 12.10 2.99
CA CYS A 119 -8.18 10.99 2.64
C CYS A 119 -8.68 10.30 3.93
N PRO A 120 -10.01 10.11 4.09
CA PRO A 120 -10.59 9.40 5.21
C PRO A 120 -10.09 7.96 5.30
N SER A 121 -10.19 7.37 6.49
CA SER A 121 -9.89 5.95 6.68
C SER A 121 -10.86 5.08 5.88
N PHE A 122 -10.37 3.96 5.35
CA PHE A 122 -11.16 2.97 4.64
C PHE A 122 -11.22 1.66 5.44
N ALA A 123 -12.21 0.84 5.12
CA ALA A 123 -12.29 -0.54 5.56
C ALA A 123 -12.36 -1.44 4.33
N TYR A 124 -11.57 -2.51 4.31
CA TYR A 124 -11.48 -3.46 3.21
C TYR A 124 -11.73 -4.86 3.74
N THR A 125 -12.68 -5.56 3.14
CA THR A 125 -13.05 -6.93 3.54
C THR A 125 -12.39 -7.94 2.63
N TYR A 126 -11.68 -8.90 3.22
CA TYR A 126 -11.06 -10.03 2.53
C TYR A 126 -11.94 -11.28 2.64
N GLY A 127 -11.74 -12.21 1.70
CA GLY A 127 -12.35 -13.53 1.76
C GLY A 127 -12.07 -14.22 3.11
N GLY A 128 -13.04 -14.99 3.61
CA GLY A 128 -12.95 -15.59 4.94
C GLY A 128 -13.35 -14.68 6.10
N GLY A 129 -13.88 -13.47 5.82
CA GLY A 129 -14.45 -12.57 6.83
C GLY A 129 -13.43 -11.65 7.50
N GLY A 130 -12.19 -11.62 7.03
CA GLY A 130 -11.17 -10.69 7.51
C GLY A 130 -11.50 -9.25 7.12
N VAL A 131 -11.23 -8.30 8.01
CA VAL A 131 -11.42 -6.87 7.75
C VAL A 131 -10.15 -6.12 8.11
N VAL A 132 -9.67 -5.28 7.18
CA VAL A 132 -8.55 -4.36 7.39
C VAL A 132 -9.09 -2.94 7.38
N THR A 133 -8.75 -2.15 8.40
CA THR A 133 -9.01 -0.72 8.42
C THR A 133 -7.70 0.04 8.30
N GLY A 134 -7.65 1.05 7.43
CA GLY A 134 -6.41 1.76 7.15
C GLY A 134 -6.62 3.19 6.67
N THR A 135 -5.51 3.87 6.41
CA THR A 135 -5.48 5.21 5.80
C THR A 135 -4.64 5.17 4.54
N LEU A 136 -5.13 5.75 3.46
CA LEU A 136 -4.40 5.80 2.19
C LEU A 136 -3.19 6.73 2.29
N SER A 137 -2.03 6.23 1.89
CA SER A 137 -0.77 6.97 1.87
C SER A 137 -0.01 6.62 0.60
N ARG A 138 0.76 7.57 0.09
CA ARG A 138 1.73 7.33 -0.98
C ARG A 138 3.14 7.36 -0.45
N ASP A 139 3.98 6.54 -1.05
CA ASP A 139 5.42 6.59 -0.81
C ASP A 139 6.23 6.15 -2.05
N THR A 140 7.54 6.02 -1.90
CA THR A 140 8.46 5.52 -2.92
C THR A 140 8.64 4.03 -2.75
N LEU A 141 8.38 3.26 -3.81
CA LEU A 141 8.70 1.84 -3.90
C LEU A 141 9.98 1.65 -4.69
N ARG A 142 10.85 0.75 -4.22
CA ARG A 142 12.06 0.35 -4.94
C ARG A 142 12.00 -1.14 -5.24
N VAL A 143 12.17 -1.48 -6.50
CA VAL A 143 12.14 -2.87 -6.99
C VAL A 143 13.35 -3.17 -7.86
N HIS A 144 13.71 -4.43 -8.00
CA HIS A 144 14.72 -4.88 -8.94
C HIS A 144 14.14 -4.88 -10.36
N GLY A 145 14.90 -4.35 -11.30
CA GLY A 145 14.61 -4.29 -12.72
C GLY A 145 15.70 -4.94 -13.55
N ILE A 146 15.33 -5.36 -14.76
CA ILE A 146 16.24 -6.01 -15.71
C ILE A 146 16.62 -5.00 -16.80
N SER A 147 17.92 -4.77 -16.96
CA SER A 147 18.47 -4.01 -18.09
C SER A 147 18.58 -4.89 -19.33
N SER A 148 18.42 -4.31 -20.52
CA SER A 148 18.61 -5.00 -21.82
C SER A 148 20.05 -5.43 -22.10
N THR A 149 20.98 -5.10 -21.20
CA THR A 149 22.37 -5.61 -21.20
C THR A 149 22.46 -6.86 -20.32
N PRO A 150 23.08 -7.96 -20.76
CA PRO A 150 23.26 -9.15 -19.92
C PRO A 150 23.93 -8.79 -18.59
N ASP A 151 23.40 -9.32 -17.49
CA ASP A 151 23.95 -9.31 -16.13
C ASP A 151 23.88 -8.04 -15.26
N ASN A 152 23.12 -7.01 -15.64
CA ASN A 152 22.92 -5.84 -14.76
C ASN A 152 21.52 -5.83 -14.13
N VAL A 153 21.42 -6.31 -12.88
CA VAL A 153 20.26 -6.04 -12.00
C VAL A 153 20.33 -4.56 -11.59
N VAL A 154 19.29 -3.80 -11.94
CA VAL A 154 19.21 -2.36 -11.64
C VAL A 154 18.10 -2.13 -10.63
N THR A 155 18.29 -1.23 -9.66
CA THR A 155 17.18 -0.80 -8.79
C THR A 155 16.34 0.25 -9.52
N ARG A 156 15.04 -0.01 -9.65
CA ARG A 156 14.05 0.91 -10.19
C ARG A 156 13.28 1.56 -9.06
N GLU A 157 13.28 2.89 -9.02
CA GLU A 157 12.44 3.66 -8.10
C GLU A 157 11.11 4.02 -8.77
N ILE A 158 10.02 3.79 -8.05
CA ILE A 158 8.65 4.12 -8.46
C ILE A 158 8.12 5.10 -7.42
N PRO A 159 8.11 6.41 -7.71
CA PRO A 159 7.62 7.41 -6.77
C PRO A 159 6.09 7.41 -6.74
N LYS A 160 5.52 7.72 -5.57
CA LYS A 160 4.07 7.92 -5.36
C LYS A 160 3.23 6.67 -5.67
N VAL A 161 3.70 5.49 -5.25
CA VAL A 161 2.86 4.29 -5.19
C VAL A 161 1.90 4.38 -4.02
N TRP A 162 0.76 3.72 -4.11
CA TRP A 162 -0.35 3.74 -3.16
C TRP A 162 -0.57 2.38 -2.54
#